data_AF-A0A662DRU5-F1
#
_entry.id   AF-A0A662DRU5-F1
#
_cell.length_a   1.000
_cell.length_b   1.000
_cell.length_c   1.000
_cell.angle_alpha   90.00
_cell.angle_beta   90.00
_cell.angle_gamma   90.00
#
_symmetry.space_group_name_H-M   'P 1'
#
loop_
_entity.id
_entity.type
_entity.pdbx_description
1 polymer ?
#
loop_
_entity_poly.entity_id
_entity_poly.type
_entity_poly.pdbx_seq_one_letter_code
_entity_poly.pdbx_strand_id
1 'polypeptide(L)'
;MFVMSDVVGSTALWEAHGDGMRAALEVHDGLVHGAVESTGGRVFKHTGDGMIAVFDDVDDAATGALAAVEALAGAQCGHLPVGRTVGYDA
;
A
#
# COMPACT_ATOMS: atom_id res chain seq x y z
N MET A 1 -0.98 11.93 -12.04
CA MET A 1 -1.17 11.99 -10.57
C MET A 1 -0.35 10.91 -9.91
N PHE A 2 0.18 11.16 -8.71
CA PHE A 2 0.98 10.20 -7.96
C PHE A 2 0.28 9.82 -6.65
N VAL A 3 0.33 8.54 -6.29
CA VAL A 3 -0.18 8.01 -5.02
C VAL A 3 0.94 7.20 -4.39
N MET A 4 1.14 7.35 -3.08
CA MET A 4 2.13 6.59 -2.33
C MET A 4 1.48 5.82 -1.18
N SER A 5 1.88 4.57 -1.01
CA SER A 5 1.57 3.78 0.19
C SER A 5 2.85 3.49 0.96
N ASP A 6 2.72 3.36 2.28
CA ASP A 6 3.81 3.05 3.19
C ASP A 6 3.28 2.32 4.43
N VAL A 7 4.05 1.38 4.96
CA VAL A 7 3.72 0.70 6.21
C VAL A 7 4.19 1.53 7.40
N VAL A 8 3.23 2.12 8.12
CA VAL A 8 3.53 2.93 9.31
C VAL A 8 4.19 2.08 10.40
N GLY A 9 5.35 2.52 10.89
CA GLY A 9 6.10 1.84 11.94
C GLY A 9 6.91 0.64 11.44
N SER A 10 7.10 0.50 10.13
CA SER A 10 7.84 -0.58 9.48
C SER A 10 9.21 -0.84 10.11
N THR A 11 9.96 0.20 10.47
CA THR A 11 11.31 0.04 11.07
C THR A 11 11.27 -0.79 12.34
N ALA A 12 10.36 -0.48 13.27
CA ALA A 12 10.20 -1.23 14.51
C ALA A 12 9.64 -2.64 14.26
N LEU A 13 8.75 -2.80 13.28
CA LEU A 13 8.19 -4.10 12.89
C LEU A 13 9.26 -5.01 12.26
N TRP A 14 10.17 -4.46 11.47
CA TRP A 14 11.31 -5.18 10.91
C TRP A 14 12.28 -5.69 11.99
N GLU A 15 12.57 -4.85 12.98
CA GLU A 15 13.46 -5.20 14.10
C GLU A 15 12.84 -6.27 15.02
N ALA A 16 11.55 -6.15 15.34
CA ALA A 16 10.87 -7.05 16.27
C ALA A 16 10.37 -8.34 15.61
N HIS A 17 9.94 -8.28 14.34
CA HIS A 17 9.14 -9.31 13.69
C HIS A 17 9.46 -9.46 12.19
N GLY A 18 10.74 -9.52 11.80
CA GLY A 18 11.15 -9.50 10.40
C GLY A 18 10.46 -10.50 9.46
N ASP A 19 10.20 -11.74 9.89
CA ASP A 19 9.46 -12.72 9.06
C ASP A 19 7.97 -12.37 8.93
N GLY A 20 7.35 -11.87 10.00
CA GLY A 20 5.98 -11.38 9.97
C GLY A 20 5.85 -10.13 9.12
N MET A 21 6.83 -9.23 9.17
CA MET A 21 6.88 -8.02 8.35
C MET A 21 7.02 -8.36 6.86
N ARG A 22 7.83 -9.36 6.51
CA ARG A 22 7.96 -9.83 5.12
C ARG A 22 6.62 -10.38 4.59
N ALA A 23 5.93 -11.20 5.37
CA ALA A 23 4.62 -11.72 4.99
C ALA A 23 3.57 -10.61 4.88
N ALA A 24 3.60 -9.63 5.79
CA ALA A 24 2.72 -8.47 5.74
C ALA A 24 2.97 -7.61 4.50
N LEU A 25 4.23 -7.45 4.08
CA LEU A 25 4.59 -6.72 2.87
C LEU A 25 4.15 -7.43 1.59
N GLU A 26 4.26 -8.75 1.50
CA GLU A 26 3.73 -9.49 0.35
C GLU A 26 2.20 -9.30 0.21
N VAL A 27 1.47 -9.29 1.33
CA VAL A 27 0.03 -9.02 1.35
C VAL A 27 -0.25 -7.56 0.97
N HIS A 28 0.47 -6.61 1.55
CA HIS A 28 0.35 -5.18 1.21
C HIS A 28 0.57 -4.95 -0.28
N ASP A 29 1.69 -5.43 -0.83
CA ASP A 29 2.07 -5.19 -2.22
C ASP A 29 1.04 -5.79 -3.17
N GLY A 30 0.55 -7.01 -2.89
CA GLY A 30 -0.50 -7.62 -3.71
C GLY A 30 -1.81 -6.83 -3.71
N LEU A 31 -2.25 -6.34 -2.55
CA LEU A 31 -3.51 -5.61 -2.43
C LEU A 31 -3.44 -4.22 -3.06
N VAL A 32 -2.36 -3.48 -2.78
CA VAL A 32 -2.18 -2.14 -3.34
C VAL A 32 -1.97 -2.22 -4.85
N HIS A 33 -1.18 -3.17 -5.34
CA HIS A 33 -0.99 -3.38 -6.78
C HIS A 33 -2.33 -3.72 -7.47
N GLY A 34 -3.11 -4.64 -6.92
CA GLY A 34 -4.42 -5.00 -7.47
C GLY A 34 -5.39 -3.83 -7.50
N ALA A 35 -5.44 -3.02 -6.44
CA ALA A 35 -6.27 -1.81 -6.39
C ALA A 35 -5.85 -0.79 -7.46
N VAL A 36 -4.54 -0.54 -7.59
CA VAL A 36 -3.97 0.38 -8.59
C VAL A 36 -4.32 -0.07 -10.01
N GLU A 37 -4.09 -1.34 -10.36
CA GLU A 37 -4.39 -1.84 -11.71
C GLU A 37 -5.89 -1.83 -12.02
N SER A 38 -6.73 -2.17 -11.03
CA SER A 38 -8.20 -2.20 -11.22
C SER A 38 -8.82 -0.82 -11.48
N THR A 39 -8.10 0.24 -11.12
CA THR A 39 -8.53 1.65 -11.25
C THR A 39 -7.77 2.40 -12.34
N GLY A 40 -7.10 1.68 -13.26
CA GLY A 40 -6.41 2.28 -14.40
C GLY A 40 -5.04 2.88 -14.08
N GLY A 41 -4.57 2.73 -12.85
CA GLY A 41 -3.23 3.13 -12.43
C GLY A 41 -2.17 2.08 -12.75
N ARG A 42 -0.92 2.45 -12.50
CA ARG A 42 0.23 1.55 -12.68
C ARG A 42 1.28 1.83 -11.62
N VAL A 43 1.87 0.77 -11.07
CA VAL A 43 2.96 0.91 -10.11
C VAL A 43 4.21 1.42 -10.82
N PHE A 44 4.71 2.56 -10.38
CA PHE A 44 5.92 3.18 -10.90
C PHE A 44 7.17 2.62 -10.23
N LYS A 45 7.15 2.47 -8.89
CA LYS A 45 8.31 2.04 -8.11
C LYS A 45 7.91 1.50 -6.73
N HIS A 46 8.66 0.52 -6.23
CA HIS A 46 8.64 0.11 -4.82
C HIS A 46 9.69 0.89 -4.00
N THR A 47 9.33 1.31 -2.80
CA THR A 47 10.20 2.05 -1.84
C THR A 47 10.73 1.19 -0.69
N GLY A 48 10.39 -0.11 -0.66
CA GLY A 48 10.84 -1.08 0.34
C GLY A 48 9.65 -1.61 1.14
N ASP A 49 9.12 -0.76 1.99
CA ASP A 49 7.91 -0.96 2.82
C ASP A 49 6.67 -0.26 2.25
N GLY A 50 6.77 0.20 1.01
CA GLY A 50 5.75 0.98 0.34
C GLY A 50 5.93 0.96 -1.18
N MET A 51 5.05 1.67 -1.87
CA MET A 51 5.10 1.83 -3.32
C MET A 51 4.54 3.17 -3.78
N ILE A 52 4.95 3.57 -4.99
CA ILE A 52 4.47 4.74 -5.70
C ILE A 52 3.75 4.28 -6.97
N ALA A 53 2.51 4.72 -7.13
CA ALA A 53 1.67 4.49 -8.29
C ALA A 53 1.43 5.79 -9.07
N VAL A 54 1.22 5.65 -10.37
CA VAL A 54 0.89 6.74 -11.29
C VAL A 54 -0.44 6.49 -11.96
N PHE A 55 -1.20 7.57 -12.12
CA PHE A 55 -2.49 7.61 -12.79
C PHE A 55 -2.52 8.78 -13.77
N ASP A 56 -3.24 8.62 -14.88
CA ASP A 56 -3.41 9.66 -15.89
C ASP A 56 -4.48 10.69 -15.48
N ASP A 57 -5.41 10.31 -14.60
CA ASP A 57 -6.51 11.14 -14.08
C ASP A 57 -6.51 11.22 -12.54
N VAL A 58 -7.11 12.28 -11.99
CA VAL A 58 -7.20 12.52 -10.53
C VAL A 58 -8.31 11.72 -9.86
N ASP A 59 -9.43 11.49 -10.54
CA ASP A 59 -10.54 10.70 -10.03
C ASP A 59 -10.12 9.23 -9.96
N ASP A 60 -9.38 8.74 -10.94
CA ASP A 60 -8.78 7.40 -10.94
C ASP A 60 -7.77 7.24 -9.79
N ALA A 61 -6.92 8.24 -9.56
CA ALA A 61 -5.96 8.23 -8.45
C ALA A 61 -6.67 8.17 -7.08
N ALA A 62 -7.72 8.97 -6.89
CA ALA A 62 -8.50 8.96 -5.65
C ALA A 62 -9.25 7.64 -5.46
N THR A 63 -9.83 7.11 -6.52
CA THR A 63 -10.54 5.81 -6.50
C THR A 63 -9.57 4.66 -6.19
N GLY A 64 -8.38 4.65 -6.82
CA GLY A 64 -7.34 3.66 -6.56
C GLY A 64 -6.80 3.72 -5.13
N ALA A 65 -6.58 4.93 -4.61
CA ALA A 65 -6.16 5.13 -3.23
C ALA A 65 -7.21 4.60 -2.23
N LEU A 66 -8.50 4.89 -2.46
CA LEU A 66 -9.59 4.39 -1.62
C LEU A 66 -9.68 2.87 -1.67
N ALA A 67 -9.67 2.28 -2.86
CA ALA A 67 -9.72 0.84 -3.05
C ALA A 67 -8.56 0.12 -2.34
N ALA A 68 -7.35 0.71 -2.38
CA ALA A 68 -6.19 0.18 -1.67
C ALA A 68 -6.40 0.19 -0.14
N VAL A 69 -6.92 1.29 0.42
CA VAL A 69 -7.22 1.40 1.86
C VAL A 69 -8.29 0.39 2.28
N GLU A 70 -9.35 0.22 1.50
CA GLU A 70 -10.42 -0.74 1.78
C GLU A 70 -9.90 -2.19 1.73
N ALA A 71 -9.09 -2.52 0.72
CA ALA A 71 -8.46 -3.83 0.58
C ALA A 71 -7.54 -4.14 1.78
N LEU A 72 -6.71 -3.18 2.18
CA LEU A 72 -5.84 -3.30 3.35
C LEU A 72 -6.63 -3.40 4.67
N ALA A 73 -7.76 -2.69 4.79
CA ALA A 73 -8.61 -2.77 5.98
C ALA A 73 -9.31 -4.14 6.09
N GLY A 74 -9.67 -4.75 4.96
CA GLY A 74 -10.24 -6.09 4.90
C GLY A 74 -9.22 -7.21 5.14
N ALA A 75 -7.95 -6.95 4.80
CA ALA A 75 -6.86 -7.88 5.04
C ALA A 75 -6.42 -7.87 6.51
N GLN A 76 -6.86 -8.87 7.26
CA GLN A 76 -6.29 -9.16 8.58
C GLN A 76 -4.87 -9.71 8.39
N CYS A 77 -3.86 -8.82 8.43
CA CYS A 77 -2.48 -9.27 8.59
C CYS A 77 -2.34 -9.89 9.98
N GLY A 78 -2.17 -11.21 10.04
CA GLY A 78 -2.02 -11.94 11.29
C GLY A 78 -0.95 -11.31 12.20
N HIS A 79 -1.28 -11.17 13.49
CA HIS A 79 -0.40 -10.80 14.60
C HIS A 79 0.23 -9.38 14.61
N LEU A 80 0.35 -8.66 13.50
CA LEU A 80 1.01 -7.34 13.48
C LEU A 80 0.01 -6.17 13.41
N PRO A 81 0.17 -5.11 14.24
CA PRO A 81 -0.61 -3.89 14.14
C PRO A 81 -0.10 -3.03 12.97
N VAL A 82 -0.45 -3.39 11.74
CA VAL A 82 -0.02 -2.64 10.54
C VAL A 82 -0.84 -1.34 10.44
N GLY A 83 -0.18 -0.19 10.55
CA GLY A 83 -0.81 1.13 10.49
C GLY A 83 -1.18 1.54 9.05
N ARG A 84 -2.35 2.17 8.93
CA ARG A 84 -3.06 2.45 7.67
C ARG A 84 -2.84 3.89 7.21
N THR A 85 -2.01 4.15 6.20
CA THR A 85 -2.01 5.45 5.52
C THR A 85 -1.61 5.34 4.05
N VAL A 86 -2.43 5.91 3.15
CA VAL A 86 -2.09 6.20 1.75
C VAL A 86 -2.02 7.72 1.62
N GLY A 87 -0.92 8.26 1.10
CA GLY A 87 -0.71 9.69 0.88
C GLY A 87 -0.92 10.07 -0.59
N TYR A 88 -1.59 11.20 -0.84
CA TYR A 88 -1.80 11.82 -2.15
C TYR A 88 -1.07 13.17 -2.18
N ASP A 89 -0.22 13.39 -3.19
CA ASP A 89 0.41 14.69 -3.47
C ASP A 89 -0.04 15.14 -4.87
N ALA A 90 -0.56 16.37 -4.97
CA ALA A 90 -1.16 16.96 -6.16
C ALA A 90 -0.14 17.77 -6.98
#